data_AF-A0A0D1EEY9-F1
#
_entry.id   AF-A0A0D1EEY9-F1
#
_cell.length_a   1.000
_cell.length_b   1.000
_cell.length_c   1.000
_cell.angle_alpha   90.00
_cell.angle_beta   90.00
_cell.angle_gamma   90.00
#
_symmetry.space_group_name_H-M   'P 1'
#
loop_
_entity.id
_entity.type
_entity.pdbx_description
1 polymer ?
#
loop_
_entity_poly.entity_id
_entity_poly.type
_entity_poly.pdbx_seq_one_letter_code
_entity_poly.pdbx_strand_id
1 'polypeptide(L)' 'MSPAQKILRAVLPARWFADLETETRQWEVACRTCGRSRDLWEAGGLRWRAASEQSVAGYCSACEARRKMVIRRRQDA' A
#
# COMPACT_ATOMS: atom_id res chain seq x y z
N MET A 1 -10.59 2.15 -4.88
CA MET A 1 -10.16 3.29 -4.04
C MET A 1 -10.75 3.20 -2.65
N SER A 2 -9.90 3.29 -1.62
CA SER A 2 -10.30 3.30 -0.21
C SER A 2 -10.94 4.63 0.20
N PRO A 3 -11.70 4.68 1.32
CA PRO A 3 -12.27 5.93 1.85
C PRO A 3 -11.20 7.00 2.13
N ALA A 4 -10.03 6.60 2.63
CA ALA A 4 -8.91 7.49 2.88
C ALA A 4 -8.39 8.14 1.58
N GLN A 5 -8.22 7.36 0.51
CA GLN A 5 -7.83 7.87 -0.81
C GLN A 5 -8.86 8.88 -1.36
N LYS A 6 -10.16 8.66 -1.13
CA LYS A 6 -11.21 9.60 -1.56
C LYS A 6 -11.12 10.95 -0.83
N ILE A 7 -10.92 10.92 0.49
CA ILE A 7 -10.76 12.13 1.31
C ILE A 7 -9.51 12.90 0.84
N LEU A 8 -8.38 12.22 0.67
CA LEU A 8 -7.15 12.86 0.21
C LEU A 8 -7.30 13.47 -1.19
N ARG A 9 -8.05 12.82 -2.10
CA ARG A 9 -8.34 13.39 -3.42
C ARG A 9 -9.15 14.69 -3.34
N ALA A 10 -10.05 14.80 -2.36
CA ALA A 10 -10.90 15.97 -2.19
C ALA A 10 -10.16 17.14 -1.53
N VAL A 11 -9.17 16.86 -0.67
CA VAL A 11 -8.46 17.87 0.12
C VAL A 11 -7.15 18.31 -0.53
N LEU A 12 -6.40 17.38 -1.15
CA LEU A 12 -5.09 17.69 -1.73
C LEU A 12 -5.21 18.35 -3.11
N PRO A 13 -4.27 19.25 -3.47
CA PRO A 13 -4.11 19.70 -4.84
C PRO A 13 -3.96 18.50 -5.79
N ALA A 14 -4.54 18.58 -6.98
CA ALA A 14 -4.52 17.49 -7.96
C ALA A 14 -3.10 16.95 -8.24
N ARG A 15 -2.11 17.85 -8.35
CA ARG A 15 -0.70 17.49 -8.52
C ARG A 15 -0.15 16.64 -7.36
N TRP A 16 -0.54 16.94 -6.12
CA TRP A 16 -0.05 16.21 -4.94
C TRP A 16 -0.75 14.87 -4.81
N PHE A 17 -2.02 14.78 -5.18
CA PHE A 17 -2.73 13.50 -5.21
C PHE A 17 -2.15 12.55 -6.27
N ALA A 18 -1.82 13.08 -7.46
CA ALA A 18 -1.16 12.30 -8.50
C ALA A 18 0.24 11.82 -8.09
N ASP A 19 1.01 12.69 -7.42
CA ASP A 19 2.33 12.34 -6.86
C ASP A 19 2.22 11.26 -5.77
N LEU A 20 1.26 11.39 -4.85
CA LEU A 20 0.92 10.40 -3.83
C LEU A 20 0.56 9.03 -4.44
N GLU A 21 -0.30 9.01 -5.47
CA GLU A 21 -0.67 7.77 -6.17
C GLU A 21 0.54 7.12 -6.82
N THR A 22 1.34 7.93 -7.54
CA THR A 22 2.55 7.47 -8.23
C THR A 22 3.56 6.89 -7.25
N GLU A 23 3.83 7.57 -6.14
CA GLU A 23 4.72 7.07 -5.10
C GLU A 23 4.16 5.83 -4.42
N THR A 24 2.86 5.80 -4.09
CA THR A 24 2.25 4.66 -3.39
C THR A 24 2.33 3.38 -4.23
N ARG A 25 2.16 3.48 -5.55
CA ARG A 25 2.28 2.35 -6.49
C ARG A 25 3.69 1.76 -6.59
N GLN A 26 4.72 2.47 -6.12
CA GLN A 26 6.08 1.93 -6.00
C GLN A 26 6.24 0.97 -4.80
N TRP A 27 5.16 0.77 -4.03
CA TRP A 27 5.14 -0.11 -2.87
C TRP A 27 4.14 -1.25 -3.07
N GLU A 28 4.50 -2.41 -2.55
CA GLU A 28 3.59 -3.53 -2.40
C GLU A 28 3.41 -3.87 -0.93
N VAL A 29 2.26 -4.47 -0.61
CA VAL A 29 2.02 -5.15 0.67
C VAL A 29 2.04 -6.66 0.44
N ALA A 30 2.88 -7.37 1.19
CA ALA A 30 3.08 -8.80 1.07
C ALA A 30 2.85 -9.52 2.40
N CYS A 31 2.17 -10.67 2.37
CA CYS A 31 2.02 -11.52 3.54
C CYS A 31 3.32 -12.24 3.85
N ARG A 32 3.85 -12.08 5.08
CA ARG A 32 5.08 -12.77 5.50
C ARG A 32 4.92 -14.29 5.64
N THR A 33 3.69 -14.80 5.68
CA THR A 33 3.39 -16.22 5.84
C THR A 33 3.26 -16.94 4.51
N CYS A 34 2.41 -16.46 3.59
CA CYS A 34 2.15 -17.11 2.30
C CYS A 34 2.85 -16.44 1.11
N GLY A 35 3.53 -15.31 1.30
CA GLY A 35 4.25 -14.61 0.24
C GLY A 35 3.37 -13.83 -0.74
N ARG A 36 2.03 -13.99 -0.71
CA ARG A 36 1.13 -13.25 -1.59
C ARG A 36 1.33 -11.74 -1.40
N SER A 37 1.62 -11.05 -2.49
CA SER A 37 1.75 -9.59 -2.54
C SER A 37 0.65 -8.95 -3.39
N ARG A 38 0.44 -7.66 -3.16
CA ARG A 38 -0.43 -6.81 -3.96
C ARG A 38 0.13 -5.39 -3.95
N ASP A 39 -0.10 -4.67 -5.04
CA ASP A 39 0.13 -3.23 -5.10
C ASP A 39 -0.54 -2.52 -3.90
N LEU A 40 0.20 -1.64 -3.24
CA LEU A 40 -0.26 -0.98 -2.02
C LEU A 40 -1.43 -0.04 -2.28
N TRP A 41 -1.46 0.63 -3.44
CA TRP A 41 -2.54 1.53 -3.82
C TRP A 41 -3.84 0.76 -4.04
N GLU A 42 -3.76 -0.38 -4.74
CA GLU A 42 -4.88 -1.30 -4.96
C GLU A 42 -5.37 -1.94 -3.67
N ALA A 43 -4.48 -2.15 -2.69
CA ALA A 43 -4.84 -2.58 -1.34
C ALA A 43 -5.49 -1.46 -0.49
N GLY A 44 -5.61 -0.25 -1.04
CA GLY A 44 -6.18 0.91 -0.34
C GLY A 44 -5.22 1.62 0.60
N GLY A 45 -3.95 1.21 0.58
CA GLY A 45 -2.87 1.81 1.34
C GLY A 45 -2.39 3.13 0.72
N LEU A 46 -1.55 3.82 1.49
CA LEU A 46 -1.01 5.13 1.17
C LEU A 46 0.45 5.18 1.62
N ARG A 47 1.35 5.59 0.73
CA ARG A 47 2.74 5.89 1.07
C ARG A 47 3.22 7.06 0.23
N TRP A 48 3.62 8.14 0.89
CA TRP A 48 4.15 9.33 0.24
C TRP A 48 5.40 9.78 0.94
N ARG A 49 6.47 10.04 0.18
CA ARG A 49 7.78 10.45 0.70
C ARG A 49 8.34 9.53 1.77
N ALA A 50 7.95 8.25 1.71
CA ALA A 50 8.41 7.23 2.64
C ALA A 50 9.75 6.65 2.18
N ALA A 51 10.67 6.46 3.11
CA ALA A 51 12.00 5.93 2.81
C ALA A 51 12.17 4.46 3.22
N SER A 52 11.55 4.04 4.31
CA SER A 52 11.76 2.71 4.92
C SER A 52 10.63 1.75 4.63
N GLU A 53 10.90 0.45 4.74
CA GLU A 53 9.88 -0.60 4.79
C GLU A 53 9.13 -0.59 6.13
N GLN A 54 7.92 -1.15 6.16
CA GLN A 54 7.13 -1.23 7.38
C GLN A 54 6.46 -2.59 7.51
N SER A 55 6.39 -3.13 8.73
CA SER A 55 5.56 -4.30 9.02
C SER A 55 4.27 -3.88 9.69
N VAL A 56 3.14 -4.43 9.25
CA VAL A 56 1.81 -4.14 9.81
C VAL A 56 1.03 -5.44 10.02
N ALA A 57 0.04 -5.44 10.90
CA ALA A 57 -0.92 -6.53 10.98
C ALA A 57 -2.03 -6.30 9.93
N GLY A 58 -2.35 -7.34 9.15
CA GLY A 58 -3.40 -7.27 8.13
C GLY A 58 -4.09 -8.61 7.94
N TYR A 59 -5.30 -8.61 7.40
CA TYR A 59 -5.97 -9.84 7.02
C TYR A 59 -5.44 -10.34 5.67
N CYS A 60 -5.06 -11.61 5.59
CA CYS A 60 -4.64 -12.25 4.35
C CYS A 60 -5.77 -13.14 3.82
N SER A 61 -6.31 -12.83 2.65
CA SER A 61 -7.37 -13.65 2.02
C SER A 61 -6.90 -15.05 1.63
N ALA A 62 -5.60 -15.26 1.42
CA ALA A 62 -5.05 -16.59 1.11
C ALA A 62 -4.78 -17.45 2.34
N CYS A 63 -4.53 -16.84 3.50
CA CYS A 63 -4.35 -17.56 4.76
C CYS A 63 -5.63 -17.59 5.62
N GLU A 64 -6.67 -16.88 5.18
CA GLU A 64 -7.94 -16.67 5.86
C GLU A 64 -7.81 -16.19 7.32
N ALA A 65 -6.70 -15.49 7.62
CA ALA A 65 -6.33 -15.11 8.98
C ALA A 65 -5.59 -13.77 9.02
N ARG A 66 -5.55 -13.14 10.20
CA ARG A 66 -4.65 -12.01 10.45
C ARG A 66 -3.20 -12.49 10.45
N ARG A 67 -2.38 -11.89 9.60
CA ARG A 67 -0.95 -12.17 9.45
C ARG A 67 -0.15 -10.89 9.52
N LYS A 68 1.15 -11.05 9.76
CA LYS A 68 2.12 -9.96 9.60
C LYS A 68 2.30 -9.71 8.11
N MET A 69 1.99 -8.50 7.69
CA MET A 69 2.24 -8.00 6.35
C MET A 69 3.50 -7.15 6.37
N VAL A 70 4.25 -7.16 5.27
CA VAL A 70 5.36 -6.24 5.03
C VAL A 70 4.99 -5.34 3.87
N ILE A 71 5.15 -4.04 4.05
CA ILE A 71 5.04 -3.05 3.00
C ILE A 71 6.46 -2.69 2.58
N ARG A 72 6.83 -3.08 1.36
CA ARG A 72 8.18 -2.94 0.81
C ARG A 72 8.14 -2.35 -0.59
N ARG A 73 9.29 -1.85 -1.07
CA ARG A 73 9.40 -1.36 -2.43
C ARG A 73 9.09 -2.51 -3.39
N ARG A 74 8.32 -2.22 -4.44
CA ARG A 74 8.07 -3.18 -5.50
C ARG A 74 9.39 -3.42 -6.22
N GLN A 75 9.80 -4.69 -6.30
CA GLN A 75 10.96 -5.10 -7.08
C GLN A 75 10.43 -5.43 -8.47
N ASP A 76 10.26 -4.43 -9.31
CA ASP A 76 10.04 -4.67 -10.74
C ASP A 76 11.37 -5.17 -11.33
N ALA A 77 11.35 -6.39 -11.86
CA ALA A 77 12.43 -7.02 -12.62
C ALA A 77 12.29 -6.65 -14.10
#